data_AF-A0A924XL67-F1
#
_entry.id   AF-A0A924XL67-F1
#
_cell.length_a   1.000
_cell.length_b   1.000
_cell.length_c   1.000
_cell.angle_alpha   90.00
_cell.angle_beta   90.00
_cell.angle_gamma   90.00
#
_symmetry.space_group_name_H-M   'P 1'
#
loop_
_entity.id
_entity.type
_entity.pdbx_description
1 polymer ?
#
loop_
_entity_poly.entity_id
_entity_poly.type
_entity_poly.pdbx_seq_one_letter_code
_entity_poly.pdbx_strand_id
1 'polypeptide(L)'
;MTKIIALTLLILTFCAISARAQTAFSDKIIIDLSSGGAISFQPKMSVLVNGKSLPFLDLSNLKHQTVIIENGLQRILYDETNNVIFGYEARIEPKKLNGDFQLSFQPLTENVAQTLRNRFFPKSLTNKKPFRLLTLQPSNVLNINDGETFELDLLVNSQMNVKISDRLRVAANRSELESNPPQDFTLNAIELAAIDSKIIVDNQLYKTRYASRRSQSSLLWFHLPDKGLFVASLTPREGYDFRRIGVLDNDKISFDVDGEKYSWTSGEPFFATEGVWNIWILHVPNYEPPVVALSKPLDEIASKRSFTSRIVDNLNVVGKILRLDFNFMRVQPKVTFAPNLNLAMPENKQTRAFVGGAKSLEELLPPEKSNKGRQ
;
A
#
# COMPACT_ATOMS: atom_id res chain seq x y z
N MET A 1 34.12 3.83 60.39
CA MET A 1 33.19 4.78 59.73
C MET A 1 33.82 5.26 58.44
N THR A 2 33.01 5.59 57.42
CA THR A 2 33.37 6.03 56.05
C THR A 2 34.08 5.02 55.12
N LYS A 3 33.36 4.01 54.59
CA LYS A 3 33.58 3.37 53.26
C LYS A 3 32.38 2.48 52.82
N ILE A 4 31.13 2.98 52.78
CA ILE A 4 30.00 2.25 52.15
C ILE A 4 28.96 3.25 51.60
N ILE A 5 29.30 4.12 50.64
CA ILE A 5 28.29 4.92 49.88
C ILE A 5 28.83 5.22 48.46
N ALA A 6 29.23 4.20 47.70
CA ALA A 6 29.68 4.42 46.31
C ALA A 6 29.33 3.29 45.33
N LEU A 7 28.34 2.44 45.64
CA LEU A 7 27.96 1.33 44.76
C LEU A 7 26.44 1.07 44.77
N THR A 8 25.63 2.13 44.76
CA THR A 8 24.16 2.04 44.78
C THR A 8 23.51 3.05 43.83
N LEU A 9 24.09 3.28 42.65
CA LEU A 9 23.50 4.21 41.66
C LEU A 9 23.62 3.77 40.19
N LEU A 10 23.81 2.48 39.89
CA LEU A 10 23.99 2.00 38.50
C LEU A 10 23.05 0.85 38.05
N ILE A 11 22.03 0.46 38.82
CA ILE A 11 21.19 -0.71 38.47
C ILE A 11 19.69 -0.49 38.76
N LEU A 12 19.15 0.71 38.48
CA LEU A 12 17.73 1.01 38.75
C LEU A 12 17.00 1.77 37.62
N THR A 13 17.46 1.63 36.38
CA THR A 13 16.79 2.23 35.19
C THR A 13 16.68 1.27 34.01
N PHE A 14 16.32 -0.01 34.24
CA PHE A 14 15.96 -0.92 33.15
C PHE A 14 14.87 -1.95 33.55
N CYS A 15 13.76 -1.46 34.10
CA CYS A 15 12.53 -2.25 34.21
C CYS A 15 11.32 -1.42 33.73
N ALA A 16 11.38 -0.88 32.52
CA ALA A 16 10.18 -0.66 31.74
C ALA A 16 10.08 -1.83 30.76
N ILE A 17 9.46 -2.92 31.21
CA ILE A 17 8.99 -3.98 30.33
C ILE A 17 7.80 -3.37 29.58
N SER A 18 8.09 -2.58 28.55
CA SER A 18 7.08 -2.24 27.55
C SER A 18 6.65 -3.56 26.93
N ALA A 19 5.37 -3.91 27.10
CA ALA A 19 4.73 -4.99 26.37
C ALA A 19 5.03 -4.77 24.88
N ARG A 20 5.93 -5.58 24.33
CA ARG A 20 6.31 -5.48 22.92
C ARG A 20 5.19 -6.12 22.11
N ALA A 21 4.25 -5.29 21.66
CA ALA A 21 3.48 -5.61 20.47
C ALA A 21 4.49 -5.91 19.36
N GLN A 22 4.44 -7.12 18.81
CA GLN A 22 5.19 -7.46 17.60
C GLN A 22 4.48 -6.73 16.47
N THR A 23 4.98 -5.55 16.14
CA THR A 23 4.47 -4.73 15.05
C THR A 23 4.85 -5.38 13.72
N ALA A 24 3.90 -5.41 12.78
CA ALA A 24 4.15 -5.95 11.45
C ALA A 24 5.28 -5.15 10.78
N PHE A 25 5.98 -5.76 9.82
CA PHE A 25 7.18 -5.16 9.21
C PHE A 25 6.93 -3.80 8.53
N SER A 26 5.68 -3.42 8.24
CA SER A 26 5.32 -2.11 7.66
C SER A 26 4.91 -1.05 8.70
N ASP A 27 4.92 -1.40 9.99
CA ASP A 27 4.40 -0.53 11.03
C ASP A 27 5.32 0.68 11.23
N LYS A 28 4.73 1.84 10.94
CA LYS A 28 5.34 3.13 11.18
C LYS A 28 5.52 3.36 12.68
N ILE A 29 6.74 3.65 13.11
CA ILE A 29 7.02 4.07 14.49
C ILE A 29 7.26 5.57 14.50
N ILE A 30 6.58 6.31 15.39
CA ILE A 30 6.78 7.75 15.58
C ILE A 30 7.35 8.02 16.97
N ILE A 31 8.44 8.78 17.02
CA ILE A 31 9.23 9.06 18.23
C ILE A 31 9.35 10.57 18.39
N ASP A 32 9.02 11.06 19.59
CA ASP A 32 9.21 12.47 19.93
C ASP A 32 10.69 12.74 20.24
N LEU A 33 11.21 13.85 19.72
CA LEU A 33 12.62 14.22 19.86
C LEU A 33 12.82 15.13 21.07
N SER A 34 13.87 14.89 21.85
CA SER A 34 14.23 15.73 23.00
C SER A 34 14.54 17.18 22.63
N SER A 35 15.03 17.40 21.40
CA SER A 35 15.29 18.72 20.83
C SER A 35 14.03 19.46 20.36
N GLY A 36 12.87 18.81 20.38
CA GLY A 36 11.62 19.30 19.78
C GLY A 36 11.34 18.65 18.42
N GLY A 37 10.05 18.49 18.11
CA GLY A 37 9.56 17.76 16.95
C GLY A 37 9.44 16.25 17.18
N ALA A 38 9.19 15.52 16.10
CA ALA A 38 9.07 14.08 16.07
C ALA A 38 9.67 13.51 14.78
N ILE A 39 9.97 12.22 14.78
CA ILE A 39 10.44 11.47 13.61
C ILE A 39 9.67 10.17 13.48
N SER A 40 9.30 9.82 12.25
CA SER A 40 8.73 8.52 11.91
C SER A 40 9.72 7.65 11.14
N PHE A 41 9.74 6.36 11.45
CA PHE A 41 10.46 5.33 10.73
C PHE A 41 9.47 4.33 10.14
N GLN A 42 9.68 3.95 8.89
CA GLN A 42 8.89 2.93 8.22
C GLN A 42 9.81 2.10 7.34
N PRO A 43 10.22 0.90 7.79
CA PRO A 43 11.09 0.05 6.99
C PRO A 43 10.33 -0.46 5.76
N LYS A 44 11.05 -0.51 4.64
CA LYS A 44 10.55 -0.95 3.35
C LYS A 44 11.49 -1.96 2.73
N MET A 45 10.93 -2.88 1.96
CA MET A 45 11.68 -3.72 1.05
C MET A 45 11.16 -3.53 -0.36
N SER A 46 12.08 -3.38 -1.30
CA SER A 46 11.79 -3.32 -2.72
C SER A 46 12.54 -4.43 -3.46
N VAL A 47 11.91 -4.96 -4.51
CA VAL A 47 12.54 -5.85 -5.47
C VAL A 47 13.12 -4.98 -6.59
N LEU A 48 14.42 -5.12 -6.86
CA LEU A 48 15.17 -4.27 -7.78
C LEU A 48 14.87 -4.55 -9.26
N VAL A 49 14.18 -5.65 -9.59
CA VAL A 49 13.90 -6.05 -10.98
C VAL A 49 12.42 -6.35 -11.18
N ASN A 50 11.79 -5.64 -12.11
CA ASN A 50 10.46 -5.93 -12.63
C ASN A 50 10.45 -7.29 -13.34
N GLY A 51 9.89 -8.33 -12.74
CA GLY A 51 9.39 -9.45 -13.55
C GLY A 51 9.35 -10.85 -12.94
N LYS A 52 9.97 -11.13 -11.79
CA LYS A 52 9.79 -12.42 -11.10
C LYS A 52 9.83 -12.21 -9.60
N SER A 53 8.72 -12.51 -8.92
CA SER A 53 8.69 -12.61 -7.46
C SER A 53 9.72 -13.65 -7.02
N LEU A 54 10.71 -13.22 -6.24
CA LEU A 54 11.67 -14.16 -5.66
C LEU A 54 11.02 -14.83 -4.44
N PRO A 55 11.11 -16.17 -4.32
CA PRO A 55 10.33 -16.92 -3.34
C PRO A 55 10.87 -16.92 -1.89
N PHE A 56 11.75 -15.99 -1.45
CA PHE A 56 12.61 -16.34 -0.30
C PHE A 56 12.92 -15.33 0.80
N LEU A 57 12.37 -14.11 0.79
CA LEU A 57 12.47 -13.22 1.96
C LEU A 57 11.10 -12.92 2.54
N ASP A 58 10.70 -13.79 3.46
CA ASP A 58 9.57 -13.53 4.36
C ASP A 58 10.01 -12.55 5.45
N LEU A 59 9.67 -11.28 5.23
CA LEU A 59 9.94 -10.18 6.15
C LEU A 59 9.02 -10.13 7.35
N SER A 60 8.01 -11.01 7.44
CA SER A 60 7.22 -11.11 8.67
C SER A 60 8.12 -11.37 9.89
N ASN A 61 9.34 -11.88 9.67
CA ASN A 61 10.36 -12.12 10.69
C ASN A 61 11.30 -10.94 10.95
N LEU A 62 11.32 -9.91 10.10
CA LEU A 62 12.17 -8.74 10.29
C LEU A 62 11.51 -7.84 11.34
N LYS A 63 12.09 -7.83 12.54
CA LYS A 63 11.63 -7.02 13.66
C LYS A 63 12.42 -5.72 13.69
N HIS A 64 11.85 -4.68 14.28
CA HIS A 64 12.55 -3.41 14.42
C HIS A 64 12.35 -2.78 15.80
N GLN A 65 13.36 -2.05 16.25
CA GLN A 65 13.39 -1.32 17.50
C GLN A 65 14.06 0.03 17.28
N THR A 66 13.62 1.04 18.03
CA THR A 66 14.37 2.28 18.19
C THR A 66 14.67 2.53 19.67
N VAL A 67 15.85 3.06 19.97
CA VAL A 67 16.30 3.40 21.32
C VAL A 67 16.74 4.87 21.32
N ILE A 68 16.18 5.69 22.20
CA ILE A 68 16.62 7.09 22.36
C ILE A 68 17.95 7.09 23.15
N ILE A 69 18.91 7.87 22.68
CA ILE A 69 20.22 8.09 23.32
C ILE A 69 20.42 9.59 23.57
N GLU A 70 21.45 9.96 24.34
CA GLU A 70 21.69 11.35 24.77
C GLU A 70 21.69 12.35 23.59
N ASN A 71 22.33 11.99 22.48
CA ASN A 71 22.51 12.87 21.31
C ASN A 71 21.83 12.32 20.05
N GLY A 72 20.71 11.63 20.18
CA GLY A 72 19.96 11.10 19.04
C GLY A 72 19.20 9.81 19.34
N LEU A 73 19.21 8.89 18.39
CA LEU A 73 18.58 7.57 18.51
C LEU A 73 19.39 6.49 17.82
N GLN A 74 19.19 5.25 18.27
CA GLN A 74 19.67 4.03 17.63
C GLN A 74 18.50 3.31 16.98
N ARG A 75 18.54 3.20 15.65
CA ARG A 75 17.59 2.41 14.87
C ARG A 75 18.17 1.02 14.62
N ILE A 76 17.41 -0.01 14.97
CA ILE A 76 17.83 -1.42 14.90
C ILE A 76 16.74 -2.20 14.18
N LEU A 77 17.11 -2.92 13.12
CA LEU A 77 16.26 -3.92 12.48
C LEU A 77 16.96 -5.25 12.59
N TYR A 78 16.24 -6.33 12.87
CA TYR A 78 16.86 -7.62 13.10
C TYR A 78 15.98 -8.77 12.63
N ASP A 79 16.63 -9.73 11.98
CA ASP A 79 16.05 -10.96 11.49
C ASP A 79 16.56 -12.10 12.39
N GLU A 80 15.67 -12.58 13.27
CA GLU A 80 15.97 -13.68 14.19
C GLU A 80 16.21 -15.02 13.46
N THR A 81 15.57 -15.22 12.31
CA THR A 81 15.68 -16.45 11.51
C THR A 81 17.03 -16.54 10.82
N ASN A 82 17.51 -15.40 10.30
CA ASN A 82 18.77 -15.33 9.57
C ASN A 82 19.98 -14.87 10.42
N ASN A 83 19.77 -14.54 11.70
CA ASN A 83 20.79 -13.98 12.60
C ASN A 83 21.48 -12.71 12.04
N VAL A 84 20.69 -11.83 11.45
CA VAL A 84 21.18 -10.57 10.86
C VAL A 84 20.65 -9.39 11.66
N ILE A 85 21.54 -8.43 11.98
CA ILE A 85 21.15 -7.12 12.51
C ILE A 85 21.59 -6.04 11.54
N PHE A 86 20.67 -5.13 11.26
CA PHE A 86 20.89 -3.85 10.62
C PHE A 86 20.72 -2.75 11.66
N GLY A 87 21.50 -1.70 11.54
CA GLY A 87 21.19 -0.52 12.31
C GLY A 87 22.15 0.62 12.13
N TYR A 88 21.76 1.74 12.71
CA TYR A 88 22.47 3.00 12.63
C TYR A 88 22.11 3.89 13.81
N GLU A 89 23.00 4.82 14.10
CA GLU A 89 22.71 5.95 14.96
C GLU A 89 22.25 7.11 14.08
N ALA A 90 21.13 7.75 14.44
CA ALA A 90 20.64 8.95 13.80
C ALA A 90 20.70 10.10 14.79
N ARG A 91 21.26 11.23 14.37
CA ARG A 91 21.16 12.50 15.09
C ARG A 91 20.24 13.42 14.30
N ILE A 92 19.27 13.99 14.99
CA ILE A 92 18.29 14.90 14.41
C ILE A 92 18.30 16.19 15.24
N GLU A 93 18.60 17.30 14.58
CA GLU A 93 18.68 18.61 15.23
C GLU A 93 17.77 19.60 14.50
N PRO A 94 16.81 20.26 15.17
CA PRO A 94 15.98 21.28 14.56
C PRO A 94 16.80 22.56 14.32
N LYS A 95 16.62 23.15 13.13
CA LYS A 95 17.19 24.44 12.77
C LYS A 95 16.27 25.55 13.27
N LYS A 96 16.79 26.35 14.19
CA LYS A 96 16.03 27.39 14.92
C LYS A 96 15.35 28.45 14.04
N LEU A 97 15.77 28.61 12.78
CA LEU A 97 15.34 29.73 11.93
C LEU A 97 14.11 29.45 11.07
N ASN A 98 13.90 28.20 10.65
CA ASN A 98 12.90 27.86 9.63
C ASN A 98 12.08 26.59 9.93
N GLY A 99 12.34 25.91 11.06
CA GLY A 99 11.63 24.67 11.39
C GLY A 99 12.16 23.44 10.65
N ASP A 100 13.18 23.60 9.79
CA ASP A 100 13.86 22.49 9.15
C ASP A 100 14.61 21.63 10.18
N PHE A 101 15.00 20.45 9.75
CA PHE A 101 15.81 19.53 10.53
C PHE A 101 17.13 19.25 9.82
N GLN A 102 18.16 19.04 10.62
CA GLN A 102 19.45 18.53 10.20
C GLN A 102 19.60 17.09 10.69
N LEU A 103 19.78 16.15 9.75
CA LEU A 103 19.92 14.74 10.03
C LEU A 103 21.34 14.28 9.69
N SER A 104 21.89 13.41 10.53
CA SER A 104 23.13 12.69 10.22
C SER A 104 23.03 11.25 10.67
N PHE A 105 23.67 10.35 9.93
CA PHE A 105 23.63 8.92 10.21
C PHE A 105 25.03 8.36 10.39
N GLN A 106 25.20 7.55 11.42
CA GLN A 106 26.46 6.89 11.74
C GLN A 106 26.26 5.37 11.86
N PRO A 107 27.28 4.57 11.52
CA PRO A 107 27.32 3.15 11.87
C PRO A 107 27.04 2.95 13.36
N LEU A 108 26.38 1.85 13.73
CA LEU A 108 26.39 1.42 15.13
C LEU A 108 27.82 1.16 15.60
N THR A 109 28.14 1.59 16.82
CA THR A 109 29.46 1.33 17.41
C THR A 109 29.64 -0.17 17.72
N GLU A 110 30.89 -0.63 17.78
CA GLU A 110 31.19 -2.04 18.08
C GLU A 110 30.66 -2.48 19.45
N ASN A 111 30.69 -1.59 20.46
CA ASN A 111 30.14 -1.88 21.78
C ASN A 111 28.63 -2.10 21.74
N VAL A 112 27.91 -1.24 20.99
CA VAL A 112 26.47 -1.39 20.78
C VAL A 112 26.20 -2.69 20.04
N ALA A 113 26.95 -2.98 18.97
CA ALA A 113 26.81 -4.22 18.22
C ALA A 113 27.02 -5.48 19.09
N GLN A 114 28.02 -5.48 19.98
CA GLN A 114 28.25 -6.58 20.93
C GLN A 114 27.10 -6.73 21.92
N THR A 115 26.58 -5.62 22.44
CA THR A 115 25.42 -5.61 23.33
C THR A 115 24.19 -6.19 22.62
N LEU A 116 23.92 -5.76 21.39
CA LEU A 116 22.81 -6.27 20.57
C LEU A 116 22.99 -7.76 20.25
N ARG A 117 24.21 -8.19 19.92
CA ARG A 117 24.55 -9.60 19.69
C ARG A 117 24.22 -10.44 20.93
N ASN A 118 24.68 -10.03 22.10
CA ASN A 118 24.43 -10.78 23.34
C ASN A 118 22.94 -10.80 23.71
N ARG A 119 22.21 -9.71 23.40
CA ARG A 119 20.79 -9.56 23.71
C ARG A 119 19.89 -10.39 22.81
N PHE A 120 20.07 -10.30 21.50
CA PHE A 120 19.20 -10.97 20.52
C PHE A 120 19.66 -12.39 20.18
N PHE A 121 20.95 -12.68 20.36
CA PHE A 121 21.58 -13.96 20.01
C PHE A 121 22.51 -14.46 21.13
N PRO A 122 21.99 -14.75 22.34
CA PRO A 122 22.82 -15.25 23.43
C PRO A 122 23.52 -16.57 23.02
N LYS A 123 24.78 -16.74 23.42
CA LYS A 123 25.74 -17.80 23.01
C LYS A 123 25.29 -19.26 23.29
N SER A 124 24.06 -19.49 23.76
CA SER A 124 23.55 -20.76 24.29
C SER A 124 23.05 -21.77 23.23
N LEU A 125 23.15 -21.48 21.92
CA LEU A 125 22.67 -22.39 20.87
C LEU A 125 23.83 -22.81 19.97
N THR A 126 24.42 -23.94 20.32
CA THR A 126 25.68 -24.55 19.86
C THR A 126 25.81 -24.89 18.37
N ASN A 127 24.93 -24.40 17.49
CA ASN A 127 25.00 -24.67 16.03
C ASN A 127 24.46 -23.55 15.13
N LYS A 128 24.28 -22.32 15.65
CA LYS A 128 23.68 -21.23 14.84
C LYS A 128 24.70 -20.50 13.96
N LYS A 129 24.26 -20.17 12.74
CA LYS A 129 24.97 -19.40 11.70
C LYS A 129 25.68 -18.16 12.27
N PRO A 130 26.85 -17.76 11.73
CA PRO A 130 27.59 -16.59 12.21
C PRO A 130 26.73 -15.34 12.14
N PHE A 131 26.76 -14.56 13.23
CA PHE A 131 26.11 -13.27 13.34
C PHE A 131 26.67 -12.29 12.31
N ARG A 132 25.78 -11.56 11.62
CA ARG A 132 26.16 -10.51 10.67
C ARG A 132 25.59 -9.18 11.12
N LEU A 133 26.48 -8.23 11.40
CA LEU A 133 26.12 -6.82 11.56
C LEU A 133 26.33 -6.11 10.23
N LEU A 134 25.29 -5.45 9.75
CA LEU A 134 25.35 -4.60 8.56
C LEU A 134 25.07 -3.17 9.02
N THR A 135 26.10 -2.34 8.99
CA THR A 135 25.99 -0.93 9.33
C THR A 135 26.01 -0.07 8.08
N LEU A 136 25.33 1.08 8.18
CA LEU A 136 25.42 2.11 7.18
C LEU A 136 26.86 2.62 7.06
N GLN A 137 27.25 3.03 5.85
CA GLN A 137 28.41 3.89 5.71
C GLN A 137 28.07 5.26 6.34
N PRO A 138 29.02 5.93 7.00
CA PRO A 138 28.81 7.29 7.47
C PRO A 138 28.31 8.17 6.32
N SER A 139 27.19 8.84 6.53
CA SER A 139 26.58 9.69 5.51
C SER A 139 26.84 11.16 5.80
N ASN A 140 26.74 11.97 4.75
CA ASN A 140 26.78 13.42 4.90
C ASN A 140 25.56 13.90 5.68
N VAL A 141 25.74 15.05 6.32
CA VAL A 141 24.66 15.78 6.98
C VAL A 141 23.61 16.19 5.94
N LEU A 142 22.36 15.80 6.16
CA LEU A 142 21.22 16.09 5.30
C LEU A 142 20.34 17.16 5.95
N ASN A 143 19.90 18.14 5.16
CA ASN A 143 18.90 19.10 5.60
C ASN A 143 17.54 18.68 5.04
N ILE A 144 16.54 18.56 5.91
CA ILE A 144 15.19 18.09 5.56
C ILE A 144 14.20 19.14 6.02
N ASN A 145 13.25 19.50 5.17
CA ASN A 145 12.19 20.44 5.51
C ASN A 145 11.18 19.81 6.49
N ASP A 146 10.41 20.64 7.18
CA ASP A 146 9.31 20.18 8.03
C ASP A 146 8.30 19.33 7.24
N GLY A 147 8.02 18.11 7.71
CA GLY A 147 7.12 17.17 7.04
C GLY A 147 7.69 16.46 5.81
N GLU A 148 8.94 16.73 5.41
CA GLU A 148 9.57 16.08 4.26
C GLU A 148 9.97 14.63 4.58
N THR A 149 9.81 13.76 3.58
CA THR A 149 10.17 12.35 3.67
C THR A 149 11.44 12.05 2.87
N PHE A 150 12.35 11.30 3.49
CA PHE A 150 13.57 10.80 2.88
C PHE A 150 13.63 9.27 3.01
N GLU A 151 14.29 8.59 2.05
CA GLU A 151 14.48 7.13 2.08
C GLU A 151 15.97 6.81 2.26
N LEU A 152 16.28 6.03 3.29
CA LEU A 152 17.63 5.61 3.64
C LEU A 152 17.86 4.16 3.25
N ASP A 153 18.77 3.92 2.32
CA ASP A 153 19.13 2.58 1.87
C ASP A 153 19.95 1.86 2.95
N LEU A 154 19.38 0.80 3.53
CA LEU A 154 20.04 0.02 4.60
C LEU A 154 20.83 -1.16 4.04
N LEU A 155 20.27 -1.85 3.06
CA LEU A 155 20.91 -2.98 2.40
C LEU A 155 20.50 -3.01 0.93
N VAL A 156 21.47 -3.22 0.05
CA VAL A 156 21.22 -3.55 -1.35
C VAL A 156 21.91 -4.89 -1.63
N ASN A 157 21.12 -5.93 -1.86
CA ASN A 157 21.62 -7.22 -2.31
C ASN A 157 21.31 -7.40 -3.80
N SER A 158 22.30 -7.13 -4.64
CA SER A 158 22.19 -7.25 -6.10
C SER A 158 22.03 -8.70 -6.57
N GLN A 159 22.58 -9.68 -5.85
CA GLN A 159 22.42 -11.10 -6.20
C GLN A 159 20.98 -11.58 -5.99
N MET A 160 20.34 -11.10 -4.92
CA MET A 160 18.95 -11.40 -4.60
C MET A 160 17.98 -10.38 -5.19
N ASN A 161 18.44 -9.36 -5.92
CA ASN A 161 17.60 -8.25 -6.38
C ASN A 161 16.68 -7.67 -5.29
N VAL A 162 17.18 -7.55 -4.06
CA VAL A 162 16.41 -7.06 -2.91
C VAL A 162 17.11 -5.84 -2.35
N LYS A 163 16.33 -4.81 -2.05
CA LYS A 163 16.76 -3.61 -1.33
C LYS A 163 15.91 -3.45 -0.07
N ILE A 164 16.55 -3.25 1.06
CA ILE A 164 15.91 -2.85 2.32
C ILE A 164 16.25 -1.38 2.55
N SER A 165 15.23 -0.58 2.80
CA SER A 165 15.34 0.85 3.13
C SER A 165 14.53 1.20 4.37
N ASP A 166 14.81 2.33 4.99
CA ASP A 166 13.95 2.94 6.01
C ASP A 166 13.43 4.27 5.46
N ARG A 167 12.12 4.45 5.44
CA ARG A 167 11.48 5.72 5.07
C ARG A 167 11.37 6.58 6.32
N LEU A 168 12.15 7.65 6.37
CA LEU A 168 12.19 8.59 7.47
C LEU A 168 11.38 9.83 7.14
N ARG A 169 10.65 10.35 8.11
CA ARG A 169 9.97 11.65 8.00
C ARG A 169 10.08 12.38 9.32
N VAL A 170 10.45 13.64 9.27
CA VAL A 170 10.58 14.51 10.45
C VAL A 170 9.52 15.58 10.38
N ALA A 171 8.94 15.93 11.53
CA ALA A 171 8.03 17.05 11.60
C ALA A 171 8.11 17.76 12.95
N ALA A 172 7.90 19.07 12.96
CA ALA A 172 7.75 19.86 14.18
C ALA A 172 6.50 19.43 14.96
N ASN A 173 5.43 19.07 14.24
CA ASN A 173 4.20 18.55 14.81
C ASN A 173 4.05 17.05 14.56
N ARG A 174 3.96 16.28 15.66
CA ARG A 174 3.76 14.82 15.63
C ARG A 174 2.56 14.41 14.78
N SER A 175 1.44 15.14 14.83
CA SER A 175 0.22 14.78 14.12
C SER A 175 0.43 14.70 12.61
N GLU A 176 1.38 15.45 12.06
CA GLU A 176 1.69 15.41 10.64
C GLU A 176 2.31 14.08 10.23
N LEU A 177 2.99 13.40 11.15
CA LEU A 177 3.60 12.09 10.92
C LEU A 177 2.60 10.94 11.02
N GLU A 178 1.42 11.17 11.60
CA GLU A 178 0.37 10.15 11.76
C GLU A 178 -0.25 9.76 10.40
N SER A 179 -0.29 10.68 9.42
CA SER A 179 -0.73 10.40 8.04
C SER A 179 0.42 10.55 7.04
N ASN A 180 0.53 9.67 6.05
CA ASN A 180 1.46 9.90 4.94
C ASN A 180 0.85 10.93 3.99
N PRO A 181 1.61 11.95 3.51
CA PRO A 181 1.09 12.92 2.59
C PRO A 181 0.84 12.24 1.22
N PRO A 182 -0.26 12.59 0.53
CA PRO A 182 -0.48 12.12 -0.82
C PRO A 182 0.64 12.54 -1.77
N GLN A 183 1.23 11.57 -2.47
CA GLN A 183 2.28 11.78 -3.48
C GLN A 183 1.74 11.56 -4.89
N ASP A 184 2.31 12.28 -5.87
CA ASP A 184 1.94 12.09 -7.27
C ASP A 184 2.59 10.83 -7.84
N PHE A 185 1.83 10.12 -8.67
CA PHE A 185 2.34 8.97 -9.39
C PHE A 185 2.95 9.42 -10.72
N THR A 186 4.17 8.97 -11.04
CA THR A 186 4.93 9.46 -12.21
C THR A 186 4.99 8.50 -13.38
N LEU A 187 4.67 7.22 -13.19
CA LEU A 187 4.67 6.25 -14.28
C LEU A 187 3.31 6.23 -14.99
N ASN A 188 3.34 6.37 -16.31
CA ASN A 188 2.15 6.16 -17.13
C ASN A 188 1.91 4.64 -17.27
N ALA A 189 0.64 4.22 -17.30
CA ALA A 189 0.21 2.82 -17.54
C ALA A 189 0.27 1.83 -16.36
N ILE A 190 0.05 2.32 -15.13
CA ILE A 190 -0.26 1.43 -14.01
C ILE A 190 -1.76 1.16 -13.91
N GLU A 191 -2.10 -0.09 -13.68
CA GLU A 191 -3.46 -0.54 -13.42
C GLU A 191 -3.81 -0.39 -11.94
N LEU A 192 -4.98 0.20 -11.69
CA LEU A 192 -5.67 0.13 -10.43
C LEU A 192 -6.62 -1.09 -10.45
N ALA A 193 -6.89 -1.68 -9.30
CA ALA A 193 -7.82 -2.79 -9.14
C ALA A 193 -8.86 -2.49 -8.05
N ALA A 194 -10.13 -2.82 -8.27
CA ALA A 194 -11.18 -2.68 -7.27
C ALA A 194 -11.94 -4.00 -7.17
N ILE A 195 -12.14 -4.50 -5.96
CA ILE A 195 -12.94 -5.69 -5.64
C ILE A 195 -13.86 -5.36 -4.47
N ASP A 196 -15.03 -6.00 -4.35
CA ASP A 196 -15.99 -5.76 -3.27
C ASP A 196 -16.27 -4.26 -3.01
N SER A 197 -16.39 -3.51 -4.11
CA SER A 197 -16.45 -2.05 -4.06
C SER A 197 -17.63 -1.54 -3.25
N LYS A 198 -17.41 -0.51 -2.44
CA LYS A 198 -18.47 0.22 -1.74
C LYS A 198 -18.29 1.71 -2.00
N ILE A 199 -19.38 2.37 -2.37
CA ILE A 199 -19.40 3.81 -2.62
C ILE A 199 -20.23 4.47 -1.52
N ILE A 200 -19.63 5.41 -0.80
CA ILE A 200 -20.27 6.21 0.24
C ILE A 200 -20.23 7.67 -0.21
N VAL A 201 -21.37 8.36 -0.17
CA VAL A 201 -21.46 9.80 -0.43
C VAL A 201 -22.13 10.45 0.77
N ASP A 202 -21.47 11.41 1.43
CA ASP A 202 -21.96 12.08 2.65
C ASP A 202 -22.56 11.09 3.68
N ASN A 203 -21.80 10.01 3.94
CA ASN A 203 -22.15 8.90 4.84
C ASN A 203 -23.31 8.00 4.37
N GLN A 204 -23.90 8.23 3.20
CA GLN A 204 -24.88 7.33 2.58
C GLN A 204 -24.20 6.27 1.72
N LEU A 205 -24.44 4.99 2.05
CA LEU A 205 -23.93 3.85 1.30
C LEU A 205 -24.77 3.58 0.04
N TYR A 206 -24.12 3.56 -1.13
CA TYR A 206 -24.69 3.15 -2.40
C TYR A 206 -24.35 1.68 -2.66
N LYS A 207 -25.38 0.85 -2.85
CA LYS A 207 -25.18 -0.58 -3.14
C LYS A 207 -24.63 -0.74 -4.55
N THR A 208 -23.47 -1.38 -4.68
CA THR A 208 -22.90 -1.72 -5.99
C THR A 208 -23.60 -2.97 -6.55
N ARG A 209 -24.05 -2.90 -7.80
CA ARG A 209 -24.77 -4.03 -8.45
C ARG A 209 -23.91 -5.30 -8.59
N TYR A 210 -22.58 -5.14 -8.61
CA TYR A 210 -21.60 -6.22 -8.82
C TYR A 210 -20.42 -6.11 -7.85
N ALA A 211 -20.69 -5.98 -6.55
CA ALA A 211 -19.66 -5.79 -5.52
C ALA A 211 -18.49 -6.77 -5.71
N SER A 212 -18.77 -8.06 -5.86
CA SER A 212 -17.75 -9.13 -5.91
C SER A 212 -16.94 -9.24 -7.21
N ARG A 213 -17.14 -8.35 -8.19
CA ARG A 213 -16.37 -8.38 -9.44
C ARG A 213 -15.11 -7.53 -9.31
N ARG A 214 -13.96 -8.15 -9.57
CA ARG A 214 -12.70 -7.44 -9.75
C ARG A 214 -12.75 -6.61 -11.02
N SER A 215 -12.61 -5.30 -10.89
CA SER A 215 -12.37 -4.35 -11.99
C SER A 215 -10.90 -3.98 -11.96
N GLN A 216 -10.18 -4.13 -13.07
CA GLN A 216 -8.75 -3.80 -13.12
C GLN A 216 -8.44 -3.05 -14.42
N SER A 217 -7.91 -1.84 -14.30
CA SER A 217 -7.57 -0.99 -15.45
C SER A 217 -6.81 0.29 -15.06
N SER A 218 -6.31 1.01 -16.07
CA SER A 218 -5.65 2.32 -15.86
C SER A 218 -6.61 3.47 -15.52
N LEU A 219 -7.89 3.26 -15.80
CA LEU A 219 -9.01 4.10 -15.37
C LEU A 219 -9.99 3.21 -14.62
N LEU A 220 -10.24 3.53 -13.36
CA LEU A 220 -11.37 2.95 -12.63
C LEU A 220 -12.51 3.94 -12.66
N TRP A 221 -13.74 3.46 -12.76
CA TRP A 221 -14.89 4.34 -12.82
C TRP A 221 -16.06 3.80 -12.01
N PHE A 222 -16.90 4.72 -11.56
CA PHE A 222 -18.22 4.37 -11.07
C PHE A 222 -19.27 5.37 -11.56
N HIS A 223 -20.51 4.89 -11.71
CA HIS A 223 -21.66 5.70 -12.08
C HIS A 223 -22.73 5.65 -10.99
N LEU A 224 -23.29 6.82 -10.70
CA LEU A 224 -24.43 7.00 -9.81
C LEU A 224 -25.57 7.67 -10.59
N PRO A 225 -26.81 7.13 -10.58
CA PRO A 225 -27.91 7.64 -11.40
C PRO A 225 -28.13 9.15 -11.32
N ASP A 226 -28.08 9.72 -10.12
CA ASP A 226 -28.38 11.14 -9.90
C ASP A 226 -27.12 12.02 -9.82
N LYS A 227 -25.91 11.44 -9.95
CA LYS A 227 -24.63 12.16 -9.78
C LYS A 227 -23.70 12.02 -11.00
N GLY A 228 -24.03 11.18 -11.97
CA GLY A 228 -23.25 11.00 -13.19
C GLY A 228 -22.08 10.01 -13.04
N LEU A 229 -21.08 10.17 -13.90
CA LEU A 229 -19.91 9.29 -14.00
C LEU A 229 -18.70 9.92 -13.30
N PHE A 230 -18.01 9.12 -12.51
CA PHE A 230 -16.74 9.47 -11.89
C PHE A 230 -15.66 8.53 -12.43
N VAL A 231 -14.56 9.09 -12.91
CA VAL A 231 -13.41 8.32 -13.42
C VAL A 231 -12.18 8.71 -12.63
N ALA A 232 -11.53 7.73 -12.01
CA ALA A 232 -10.32 7.86 -11.22
C ALA A 232 -9.10 7.42 -12.03
N SER A 233 -8.02 8.21 -11.95
CA SER A 233 -6.72 7.90 -12.53
C SER A 233 -5.57 8.31 -11.61
N LEU A 234 -4.44 7.59 -11.69
CA LEU A 234 -3.20 7.93 -10.97
C LEU A 234 -2.45 9.12 -11.60
N THR A 235 -2.68 9.38 -12.88
CA THR A 235 -1.99 10.43 -13.65
C THR A 235 -3.01 11.36 -14.32
N PRO A 236 -2.64 12.63 -14.59
CA PRO A 236 -3.50 13.52 -15.37
C PRO A 236 -3.72 12.94 -16.78
N ARG A 237 -4.90 13.19 -17.36
CA ARG A 237 -5.25 12.76 -18.72
C ARG A 237 -5.47 13.99 -19.59
N GLU A 238 -4.51 14.25 -20.48
CA GLU A 238 -4.59 15.38 -21.41
C GLU A 238 -5.85 15.29 -22.27
N GLY A 239 -6.45 16.46 -22.57
CA GLY A 239 -7.70 16.55 -23.34
C GLY A 239 -8.99 16.38 -22.52
N TYR A 240 -8.88 16.10 -21.21
CA TYR A 240 -10.03 15.94 -20.32
C TYR A 240 -9.85 16.73 -19.01
N ASP A 241 -10.95 17.15 -18.39
CA ASP A 241 -10.94 17.92 -17.14
C ASP A 241 -10.74 17.03 -15.90
N PHE A 242 -9.63 16.30 -15.86
CA PHE A 242 -9.22 15.59 -14.67
C PHE A 242 -8.71 16.59 -13.63
N ARG A 243 -9.31 16.57 -12.44
CA ARG A 243 -8.92 17.42 -11.31
C ARG A 243 -8.17 16.58 -10.27
N ARG A 244 -7.06 17.10 -9.76
CA ARG A 244 -6.27 16.48 -8.67
C ARG A 244 -6.96 16.73 -7.32
N ILE A 245 -8.03 15.99 -7.07
CA ILE A 245 -8.93 16.19 -5.91
C ILE A 245 -9.15 14.92 -5.09
N GLY A 246 -8.58 13.79 -5.52
CA GLY A 246 -8.68 12.54 -4.81
C GLY A 246 -7.41 12.14 -4.09
N VAL A 247 -7.58 11.31 -3.08
CA VAL A 247 -6.52 10.67 -2.31
C VAL A 247 -6.81 9.18 -2.28
N LEU A 248 -5.87 8.38 -2.77
CA LEU A 248 -5.84 6.94 -2.59
C LEU A 248 -4.97 6.60 -1.39
N ASP A 249 -5.57 6.00 -0.36
CA ASP A 249 -4.87 5.42 0.77
C ASP A 249 -5.24 3.94 0.84
N ASN A 250 -4.30 3.07 0.47
CA ASN A 250 -4.45 1.61 0.44
C ASN A 250 -5.68 1.12 -0.36
N ASP A 251 -6.76 0.77 0.33
CA ASP A 251 -8.01 0.21 -0.19
C ASP A 251 -9.14 1.25 -0.27
N LYS A 252 -8.82 2.54 -0.10
CA LYS A 252 -9.79 3.63 -0.10
C LYS A 252 -9.37 4.80 -0.98
N ILE A 253 -10.23 5.20 -1.90
CA ILE A 253 -10.15 6.46 -2.63
C ILE A 253 -11.16 7.44 -2.00
N SER A 254 -10.71 8.62 -1.60
CA SER A 254 -11.56 9.69 -1.04
C SER A 254 -11.38 10.97 -1.85
N PHE A 255 -12.46 11.71 -2.11
CA PHE A 255 -12.42 12.99 -2.83
C PHE A 255 -13.67 13.83 -2.55
N ASP A 256 -13.57 15.13 -2.79
CA ASP A 256 -14.69 16.07 -2.64
C ASP A 256 -15.02 16.70 -4.01
N VAL A 257 -16.30 16.64 -4.41
CA VAL A 257 -16.81 17.24 -5.66
C VAL A 257 -18.14 17.92 -5.34
N ASP A 258 -18.30 19.16 -5.80
CA ASP A 258 -19.54 19.94 -5.66
C ASP A 258 -20.07 20.06 -4.21
N GLY A 259 -19.16 20.05 -3.23
CA GLY A 259 -19.46 20.15 -1.80
C GLY A 259 -19.82 18.82 -1.12
N GLU A 260 -19.86 17.73 -1.87
CA GLU A 260 -20.18 16.39 -1.37
C GLU A 260 -18.90 15.56 -1.20
N LYS A 261 -18.86 14.74 -0.15
CA LYS A 261 -17.72 13.89 0.16
C LYS A 261 -17.94 12.48 -0.34
N TYR A 262 -17.01 12.00 -1.16
CA TYR A 262 -17.04 10.65 -1.72
C TYR A 262 -15.98 9.77 -1.08
N SER A 263 -16.36 8.53 -0.81
CA SER A 263 -15.46 7.46 -0.35
C SER A 263 -15.75 6.19 -1.12
N TRP A 264 -14.78 5.74 -1.90
CA TRP A 264 -14.79 4.47 -2.61
C TRP A 264 -13.81 3.50 -1.95
N THR A 265 -14.33 2.46 -1.31
CA THR A 265 -13.50 1.39 -0.71
C THR A 265 -13.51 0.13 -1.57
N SER A 266 -12.45 -0.65 -1.49
CA SER A 266 -12.27 -1.96 -2.12
C SER A 266 -11.97 -3.01 -1.03
N GLY A 267 -12.23 -4.29 -1.29
CA GLY A 267 -11.86 -5.40 -0.39
C GLY A 267 -10.37 -5.73 -0.39
N GLU A 268 -9.63 -5.23 -1.40
CA GLU A 268 -8.18 -5.32 -1.56
C GLU A 268 -7.61 -3.92 -1.89
N PRO A 269 -6.31 -3.68 -1.67
CA PRO A 269 -5.66 -2.41 -2.04
C PRO A 269 -5.90 -2.06 -3.51
N PHE A 270 -6.22 -0.79 -3.79
CA PHE A 270 -6.47 -0.37 -5.17
C PHE A 270 -5.23 -0.43 -6.04
N PHE A 271 -4.07 -0.28 -5.40
CA PHE A 271 -2.80 -0.21 -6.05
C PHE A 271 -1.82 -1.11 -5.32
N ALA A 272 -1.08 -1.91 -6.08
CA ALA A 272 -0.14 -2.89 -5.52
C ALA A 272 1.03 -2.24 -4.77
N THR A 273 1.30 -0.96 -5.01
CA THR A 273 2.36 -0.22 -4.32
C THR A 273 1.78 0.55 -3.14
N GLU A 274 2.29 0.23 -1.95
CA GLU A 274 1.95 0.92 -0.72
C GLU A 274 2.28 2.43 -0.78
N GLY A 275 1.39 3.24 -0.22
CA GLY A 275 1.55 4.67 -0.14
C GLY A 275 0.20 5.37 -0.11
N VAL A 276 0.27 6.68 0.11
CA VAL A 276 -0.88 7.57 -0.08
C VAL A 276 -0.63 8.33 -1.37
N TRP A 277 -1.55 8.26 -2.32
CA TRP A 277 -1.35 8.77 -3.68
C TRP A 277 -2.40 9.82 -4.01
N ASN A 278 -2.00 10.87 -4.72
CA ASN A 278 -2.97 11.77 -5.34
C ASN A 278 -3.70 11.03 -6.47
N ILE A 279 -5.01 11.22 -6.54
CA ILE A 279 -5.88 10.69 -7.57
C ILE A 279 -6.49 11.85 -8.34
N TRP A 280 -6.45 11.71 -9.65
CA TRP A 280 -7.10 12.59 -10.60
C TRP A 280 -8.51 12.06 -10.85
N ILE A 281 -9.51 12.91 -10.63
CA ILE A 281 -10.93 12.59 -10.80
C ILE A 281 -11.49 13.41 -11.95
N LEU A 282 -12.05 12.74 -12.94
CA LEU A 282 -12.97 13.33 -13.91
C LEU A 282 -14.40 13.07 -13.45
N HIS A 283 -15.22 14.12 -13.46
CA HIS A 283 -16.65 14.03 -13.18
C HIS A 283 -17.43 14.47 -14.40
N VAL A 284 -18.30 13.58 -14.90
CA VAL A 284 -19.20 13.84 -16.02
C VAL A 284 -20.63 13.86 -15.46
N PRO A 285 -21.16 15.04 -15.10
CA PRO A 285 -22.51 15.15 -14.56
C PRO A 285 -23.54 14.75 -15.61
N ASN A 286 -24.71 14.27 -15.17
CA ASN A 286 -25.81 13.84 -16.05
C ASN A 286 -25.44 12.74 -17.06
N TYR A 287 -24.35 12.01 -16.83
CA TYR A 287 -23.99 10.88 -17.67
C TYR A 287 -25.04 9.77 -17.53
N GLU A 288 -25.64 9.38 -18.67
CA GLU A 288 -26.51 8.23 -18.78
C GLU A 288 -25.78 7.09 -19.51
N PRO A 289 -25.48 5.97 -18.83
CA PRO A 289 -24.84 4.85 -19.49
C PRO A 289 -25.75 4.31 -20.60
N PRO A 290 -25.22 4.00 -21.79
CA PRO A 290 -26.03 3.45 -22.86
C PRO A 290 -26.76 2.19 -22.38
N VAL A 291 -28.05 2.05 -22.69
CA VAL A 291 -28.93 0.97 -22.18
C VAL A 291 -28.31 -0.43 -22.37
N VAL A 292 -27.52 -0.62 -23.41
CA VAL A 292 -26.77 -1.86 -23.72
C VAL A 292 -25.72 -2.20 -22.64
N ALA A 293 -25.10 -1.20 -22.01
CA ALA A 293 -24.14 -1.39 -20.92
C ALA A 293 -24.80 -1.85 -19.61
N LEU A 294 -26.10 -1.57 -19.41
CA LEU A 294 -26.85 -1.92 -18.21
C LEU A 294 -27.56 -3.29 -18.26
N SER A 295 -27.73 -3.83 -19.48
CA SER A 295 -28.64 -4.94 -19.79
C SER A 295 -27.94 -6.23 -20.18
N LYS A 296 -26.66 -6.20 -20.56
CA LYS A 296 -25.91 -7.42 -20.82
C LYS A 296 -25.45 -8.05 -19.50
N PRO A 297 -25.98 -9.23 -19.08
CA PRO A 297 -25.24 -10.05 -18.13
C PRO A 297 -23.89 -10.39 -18.79
N LEU A 298 -22.82 -9.83 -18.25
CA LEU A 298 -21.45 -9.99 -18.79
C LEU A 298 -20.96 -11.45 -18.83
N ASP A 299 -21.74 -12.40 -18.30
CA ASP A 299 -21.50 -13.84 -18.37
C ASP A 299 -21.44 -14.34 -19.83
N GLU A 300 -22.13 -13.64 -20.75
CA GLU A 300 -22.08 -13.94 -22.19
C GLU A 300 -20.81 -13.41 -22.89
N ILE A 301 -20.12 -12.42 -22.30
CA ILE A 301 -18.84 -11.88 -22.82
C ILE A 301 -17.65 -12.63 -22.21
N ALA A 302 -17.74 -13.02 -20.93
CA ALA A 302 -16.73 -13.82 -20.25
C ALA A 302 -16.66 -15.27 -20.78
N SER A 303 -17.79 -15.87 -21.18
CA SER A 303 -17.80 -17.23 -21.75
C SER A 303 -17.16 -17.34 -23.14
N LYS A 304 -16.99 -16.23 -23.87
CA LYS A 304 -16.28 -16.19 -25.17
C LYS A 304 -14.78 -15.88 -25.08
N ARG A 305 -14.26 -15.60 -23.88
CA ARG A 305 -12.83 -15.45 -23.62
C ARG A 305 -12.43 -16.37 -22.47
N SER A 306 -12.57 -17.69 -22.65
CA SER A 306 -11.92 -18.65 -21.77
C SER A 306 -10.40 -18.53 -21.95
N PHE A 307 -9.81 -17.70 -21.10
CA PHE A 307 -8.37 -17.54 -20.93
C PHE A 307 -7.70 -18.82 -20.38
N THR A 308 -8.50 -19.85 -20.06
CA THR A 308 -8.04 -21.13 -19.53
C THR A 308 -7.44 -22.07 -20.57
N SER A 309 -7.54 -21.81 -21.89
CA SER A 309 -6.86 -22.64 -22.90
C SER A 309 -5.39 -22.29 -23.14
N ARG A 310 -4.88 -21.15 -22.66
CA ARG A 310 -3.46 -20.77 -22.84
C ARG A 310 -2.54 -21.14 -21.67
N ILE A 311 -3.09 -21.42 -20.49
CA ILE A 311 -2.29 -21.81 -19.32
C ILE A 311 -2.11 -23.34 -19.25
N VAL A 312 -3.00 -24.12 -19.87
CA VAL A 312 -2.92 -25.60 -19.83
C VAL A 312 -1.85 -26.17 -20.79
N ASP A 313 -1.48 -25.45 -21.86
CA ASP A 313 -0.45 -25.92 -22.80
C ASP A 313 0.99 -25.76 -22.28
N ASN A 314 1.22 -24.93 -21.24
CA ASN A 314 2.55 -24.74 -20.64
C ASN A 314 2.74 -25.47 -19.30
N LEU A 315 1.76 -26.23 -18.81
CA LEU A 315 1.85 -27.02 -17.57
C LEU A 315 1.87 -28.55 -17.80
N ASN A 316 1.79 -29.01 -19.05
CA ASN A 316 1.85 -30.43 -19.40
C ASN A 316 3.27 -31.04 -19.49
N VAL A 317 4.32 -30.31 -19.07
CA VAL A 317 5.70 -30.84 -19.04
C VAL A 317 6.12 -31.37 -17.65
N VAL A 318 5.36 -31.12 -16.57
CA VAL A 318 5.82 -31.50 -15.20
C VAL A 318 4.82 -32.39 -14.43
N GLY A 319 3.67 -32.75 -15.00
CA GLY A 319 2.63 -33.51 -14.30
C GLY A 319 2.55 -35.02 -14.60
N LYS A 320 3.67 -35.73 -14.79
CA LYS A 320 3.67 -37.20 -14.82
C LYS A 320 4.03 -37.70 -13.42
N ILE A 321 3.00 -38.18 -12.70
CA ILE A 321 2.98 -38.97 -11.46
C ILE A 321 1.97 -38.32 -10.51
N LEU A 322 0.72 -38.80 -10.60
CA LEU A 322 -0.17 -39.22 -9.51
C LEU A 322 -1.59 -39.30 -10.08
N ARG A 323 -2.04 -40.53 -10.32
CA ARG A 323 -3.43 -40.86 -10.65
C ARG A 323 -4.24 -40.83 -9.37
N LEU A 324 -5.28 -40.00 -9.32
CA LEU A 324 -6.43 -40.20 -8.44
C LEU A 324 -7.70 -39.92 -9.26
N ASP A 325 -8.44 -40.99 -9.51
CA ASP A 325 -9.75 -40.98 -10.16
C ASP A 325 -10.80 -40.38 -9.22
N PHE A 326 -11.52 -39.35 -9.68
CA PHE A 326 -12.77 -38.92 -9.08
C PHE A 326 -13.88 -38.91 -10.15
N ASN A 327 -14.72 -39.94 -10.09
CA ASN A 327 -16.01 -39.98 -10.77
C ASN A 327 -17.01 -39.12 -9.99
N PHE A 328 -17.53 -38.06 -10.62
CA PHE A 328 -18.73 -37.38 -10.16
C PHE A 328 -19.81 -37.40 -11.23
N MET A 329 -20.98 -37.91 -10.86
CA MET A 329 -22.21 -37.96 -11.65
C MET A 329 -22.66 -36.55 -12.05
N ARG A 330 -22.92 -36.36 -13.35
CA ARG A 330 -23.68 -35.22 -13.87
C ARG A 330 -25.17 -35.52 -13.74
N VAL A 331 -25.87 -34.77 -12.89
CA VAL A 331 -27.34 -34.61 -12.97
C VAL A 331 -27.59 -33.26 -13.64
N GLN A 332 -28.27 -33.26 -14.78
CA GLN A 332 -28.74 -32.03 -15.41
C GLN A 332 -30.16 -31.69 -14.92
N PRO A 333 -30.43 -30.45 -14.45
CA PRO A 333 -31.80 -30.01 -14.26
C PRO A 333 -32.41 -29.57 -15.59
N LYS A 334 -33.59 -30.11 -15.87
CA LYS A 334 -34.46 -29.71 -16.99
C LYS A 334 -35.13 -28.38 -16.61
N VAL A 335 -34.77 -27.29 -17.29
CA VAL A 335 -35.41 -25.98 -17.11
C VAL A 335 -36.47 -25.80 -18.20
N THR A 336 -37.72 -25.64 -17.77
CA THR A 336 -38.86 -25.31 -18.64
C THR A 336 -39.02 -23.80 -18.66
N PHE A 337 -38.98 -23.18 -19.85
CA PHE A 337 -39.28 -21.74 -20.01
C PHE A 337 -40.79 -21.53 -20.15
N ALA A 338 -41.34 -20.65 -19.32
CA ALA A 338 -42.65 -20.04 -19.55
C ALA A 338 -42.44 -18.62 -20.11
N PRO A 339 -43.14 -18.23 -21.19
CA PRO A 339 -43.12 -16.85 -21.67
C PRO A 339 -44.20 -16.03 -20.95
N ASN A 340 -43.92 -14.73 -20.80
CA ASN A 340 -44.78 -13.66 -20.29
C ASN A 340 -44.64 -13.34 -18.79
N LEU A 341 -43.66 -12.47 -18.50
CA LEU A 341 -43.71 -11.55 -17.36
C LEU A 341 -43.70 -10.11 -17.88
N ASN A 342 -44.84 -9.43 -17.80
CA ASN A 342 -44.88 -7.97 -17.76
C ASN A 342 -44.32 -7.53 -16.40
N LEU A 343 -43.04 -7.16 -16.38
CA LEU A 343 -42.37 -6.60 -15.21
C LEU A 343 -42.72 -5.12 -15.10
N ALA A 344 -43.77 -4.80 -14.35
CA ALA A 344 -43.87 -3.50 -13.71
C ALA A 344 -42.65 -3.35 -12.78
N MET A 345 -41.81 -2.33 -13.02
CA MET A 345 -40.65 -2.08 -12.19
C MET A 345 -41.11 -1.68 -10.77
N PRO A 346 -40.69 -2.41 -9.72
CA PRO A 346 -41.05 -2.03 -8.35
C PRO A 346 -40.38 -0.70 -8.00
N GLU A 347 -41.19 0.21 -7.45
CA GLU A 347 -40.91 1.61 -7.12
C GLU A 347 -39.94 1.81 -5.94
N ASN A 348 -39.15 0.79 -5.60
CA ASN A 348 -38.03 0.93 -4.68
C ASN A 348 -36.76 1.10 -5.53
N LYS A 349 -36.58 2.30 -6.09
CA LYS A 349 -35.35 2.73 -6.80
C LYS A 349 -34.19 2.73 -5.79
N GLN A 350 -33.73 1.54 -5.38
CA GLN A 350 -32.47 1.42 -4.67
C GLN A 350 -31.41 2.04 -5.57
N THR A 351 -30.78 3.11 -5.10
CA THR A 351 -29.73 3.84 -5.79
C THR A 351 -28.54 2.91 -5.95
N ARG A 352 -28.45 2.26 -7.10
CA ARG A 352 -27.41 1.28 -7.39
C ARG A 352 -26.25 1.98 -8.07
N ALA A 353 -25.07 1.80 -7.49
CA ALA A 353 -23.82 2.19 -8.14
C ALA A 353 -23.39 1.13 -9.15
N PHE A 354 -22.83 1.59 -10.27
CA PHE A 354 -22.11 0.76 -11.22
C PHE A 354 -20.62 1.03 -11.07
N VAL A 355 -19.80 0.00 -11.12
CA VAL A 355 -18.34 0.10 -10.99
C VAL A 355 -17.71 -0.69 -12.13
N GLY A 356 -16.63 -0.17 -12.69
CA GLY A 356 -15.88 -0.85 -13.73
C GLY A 356 -14.46 -0.29 -13.91
N GLY A 357 -13.77 -0.84 -14.91
CA GLY A 357 -12.49 -0.34 -15.39
C GLY A 357 -12.54 -0.09 -16.89
N ALA A 358 -11.68 0.82 -17.37
CA ALA A 358 -11.46 1.07 -18.79
C ALA A 358 -10.00 1.42 -19.08
N LYS A 359 -9.57 1.14 -20.31
CA LYS A 359 -8.21 1.45 -20.76
C LYS A 359 -8.09 2.88 -21.25
N SER A 360 -9.18 3.43 -21.77
CA SER A 360 -9.25 4.80 -22.28
C SER A 360 -10.62 5.41 -22.05
N LEU A 361 -10.74 6.73 -22.20
CA LEU A 361 -12.01 7.44 -22.00
C LEU A 361 -12.97 7.23 -23.17
N GLU A 362 -12.47 6.93 -24.36
CA GLU A 362 -13.27 6.57 -25.54
C GLU A 362 -14.02 5.25 -25.35
N GLU A 363 -13.55 4.36 -24.47
CA GLU A 363 -14.29 3.16 -24.08
C GLU A 363 -15.48 3.48 -23.15
N LEU A 364 -15.43 4.60 -22.44
CA LEU A 364 -16.42 5.01 -21.44
C LEU A 364 -17.42 6.02 -21.99
N LEU A 365 -16.93 7.03 -22.68
CA LEU A 365 -17.71 8.14 -23.17
C LEU A 365 -18.22 7.79 -24.56
N PRO A 366 -19.49 8.09 -24.88
CA PRO A 366 -19.97 7.97 -26.25
C PRO A 366 -19.03 8.77 -27.16
N PRO A 367 -18.69 8.27 -28.36
CA PRO A 367 -17.91 9.06 -29.30
C PRO A 367 -18.62 10.39 -29.45
N GLU A 368 -17.91 11.50 -29.21
CA GLU A 368 -18.43 12.81 -29.56
C GLU A 368 -18.92 12.67 -30.98
N LYS A 369 -20.21 12.92 -31.21
CA LYS A 369 -20.73 13.00 -32.57
C LYS A 369 -19.93 14.13 -33.19
N SER A 370 -18.87 13.79 -33.92
CA SER A 370 -18.05 14.79 -34.58
C SER A 370 -19.05 15.52 -35.45
N ASN A 371 -19.35 16.77 -35.09
CA ASN A 371 -19.98 17.71 -35.99
C ASN A 371 -18.94 17.98 -37.08
N LYS A 372 -18.66 16.96 -37.91
CA LYS A 372 -18.12 17.14 -39.24
C LYS A 372 -19.24 17.85 -39.98
N GLY A 373 -19.22 19.17 -39.83
CA GLY A 373 -20.05 20.06 -40.60
C GLY A 373 -19.93 19.65 -42.06
N ARG A 374 -21.09 19.43 -42.67
CA ARG A 374 -21.28 19.83 -44.06
C ARG A 374 -20.87 21.31 -44.11
N GLN A 375 -19.65 21.57 -44.54
CA GLN A 375 -19.33 22.83 -45.20
C GLN A 375 -19.57 22.64 -46.68
#